data_AF-I0X625-F1
#
_entry.id   AF-I0X625-F1
#
_cell.length_a   1.000
_cell.length_b   1.000
_cell.length_c   1.000
_cell.angle_alpha   90.00
_cell.angle_beta   90.00
_cell.angle_gamma   90.00
#
_symmetry.space_group_name_H-M   'P 1'
#
loop_
_entity.id
_entity.type
_entity.pdbx_description
1 polymer ?
#
loop_
_entity_poly.entity_id
_entity_poly.type
_entity_poly.pdbx_seq_one_letter_code
_entity_poly.pdbx_strand_id
1 'polypeptide(L)'
;MTESLRDSIANEKEFAIFVMKILGIERTTEEYRKLIELLSDRLKVQNMVFEGKNDTLIILKQDTNLDENLTLAENTINEIENTFPETKPVIYTGISNRNCRIVTGERLLFEAEAALEHAEEAEEKVIAFRANTEQYNDFMNQQN
;
A
#
# COMPACT_ATOMS: atom_id res chain seq x y z
N MET A 1 2.64 -9.64 10.86
CA MET A 1 3.76 -9.11 10.08
C MET A 1 4.82 -10.19 9.99
N THR A 2 5.24 -10.54 8.78
CA THR A 2 6.31 -11.54 8.55
C THR A 2 7.68 -10.93 8.88
N GLU A 3 8.67 -11.78 9.14
CA GLU A 3 10.06 -11.34 9.40
C GLU A 3 10.64 -10.64 8.16
N SER A 4 10.39 -11.19 6.96
CA SER A 4 10.81 -10.59 5.69
C SER A 4 10.26 -9.18 5.47
N LEU A 5 8.99 -8.93 5.77
CA LEU A 5 8.40 -7.60 5.66
C LEU A 5 9.04 -6.63 6.67
N ARG A 6 9.26 -7.09 7.92
CA ARG A 6 9.90 -6.28 8.96
C ARG A 6 11.30 -5.86 8.55
N ASP A 7 12.10 -6.78 8.00
CA ASP A 7 13.46 -6.48 7.56
C ASP A 7 13.46 -5.48 6.38
N SER A 8 12.53 -5.62 5.44
CA SER A 8 12.42 -4.68 4.32
C SER A 8 12.05 -3.27 4.76
N ILE A 9 11.02 -3.10 5.61
CA ILE A 9 10.60 -1.76 6.05
C ILE A 9 11.63 -1.07 6.96
N ALA A 10 12.52 -1.83 7.61
CA ALA A 10 13.57 -1.31 8.48
C ALA A 10 14.80 -0.81 7.69
N ASN A 11 15.10 -1.42 6.55
CA ASN A 11 16.31 -1.12 5.77
C ASN A 11 16.11 -0.03 4.70
N GLU A 12 14.86 0.28 4.35
CA GLU A 12 14.56 1.20 3.25
C GLU A 12 14.58 2.68 3.68
N LYS A 13 15.29 3.51 2.90
CA LYS A 13 15.49 4.93 3.21
C LYS A 13 14.37 5.83 2.71
N GLU A 14 13.80 5.55 1.54
CA GLU A 14 12.75 6.34 0.90
C GLU A 14 11.79 5.41 0.16
N PHE A 15 10.62 5.17 0.76
CA PHE A 15 9.63 4.24 0.20
C PHE A 15 8.21 4.66 0.56
N ALA A 16 7.27 4.15 -0.23
CA ALA A 16 5.85 4.11 0.10
C ALA A 16 5.40 2.69 0.40
N ILE A 17 4.43 2.58 1.30
CA ILE A 17 3.71 1.34 1.60
C ILE A 17 2.31 1.48 1.04
N PHE A 18 1.91 0.50 0.25
CA PHE A 18 0.52 0.32 -0.17
C PHE A 18 -0.02 -0.89 0.59
N VAL A 19 -1.19 -0.74 1.19
CA VAL A 19 -1.96 -1.84 1.75
C VAL A 19 -3.21 -1.97 0.89
N MET A 20 -3.22 -2.97 0.02
CA MET A 20 -4.26 -3.21 -0.97
C MET A 20 -5.12 -4.40 -0.53
N LYS A 21 -6.39 -4.18 -0.25
CA LYS A 21 -7.37 -5.22 0.07
C LYS A 21 -8.09 -5.66 -1.18
N ILE A 22 -8.15 -6.96 -1.43
CA ILE A 22 -8.75 -7.53 -2.64
C ILE A 22 -9.80 -8.55 -2.22
N LEU A 23 -11.07 -8.23 -2.50
CA LEU A 23 -12.20 -9.10 -2.23
C LEU A 23 -12.70 -9.73 -3.53
N GLY A 24 -13.21 -10.95 -3.46
CA GLY A 24 -13.75 -11.68 -4.62
C GLY A 24 -12.73 -12.54 -5.38
N ILE A 25 -11.46 -12.53 -4.98
CA ILE A 25 -10.41 -13.44 -5.50
C ILE A 25 -9.80 -14.19 -4.32
N GLU A 26 -10.09 -15.49 -4.21
CA GLU A 26 -9.60 -16.33 -3.11
C GLU A 26 -8.13 -16.72 -3.31
N ARG A 27 -7.33 -16.69 -2.25
CA ARG A 27 -5.87 -16.94 -2.31
C ARG A 27 -5.47 -18.30 -2.88
N THR A 28 -6.35 -19.27 -2.84
CA THR A 28 -6.10 -20.65 -3.30
C THR A 28 -6.38 -20.85 -4.78
N THR A 29 -6.87 -19.83 -5.49
CA THR A 29 -7.29 -19.98 -6.89
C THR A 29 -6.20 -19.62 -7.89
N GLU A 30 -6.40 -20.04 -9.14
CA GLU A 30 -5.53 -19.68 -10.26
C GLU A 30 -5.62 -18.19 -10.58
N GLU A 31 -6.78 -17.57 -10.37
CA GLU A 31 -6.99 -16.13 -10.52
C GLU A 31 -6.10 -15.35 -9.55
N TYR A 32 -5.97 -15.80 -8.31
CA TYR A 32 -5.06 -15.16 -7.35
C TYR A 32 -3.60 -15.28 -7.80
N ARG A 33 -3.17 -16.44 -8.30
CA ARG A 33 -1.81 -16.59 -8.83
C ARG A 33 -1.54 -15.62 -9.98
N LYS A 34 -2.49 -15.50 -10.93
CA LYS A 34 -2.40 -14.55 -12.04
C LYS A 34 -2.38 -13.09 -11.57
N LEU A 35 -3.13 -12.77 -10.52
CA LEU A 35 -3.12 -11.45 -9.90
C LEU A 35 -1.74 -11.13 -9.31
N ILE A 36 -1.12 -12.07 -8.61
CA ILE A 36 0.25 -11.88 -8.08
C ILE A 36 1.27 -11.71 -9.20
N GLU A 37 1.14 -12.46 -10.30
CA GLU A 37 1.99 -12.31 -11.49
C GLU A 37 1.80 -10.92 -12.13
N LEU A 38 0.56 -10.48 -12.35
CA LEU A 38 0.23 -9.15 -12.86
C LEU A 38 0.86 -8.04 -12.01
N LEU A 39 0.68 -8.13 -10.68
CA LEU A 39 1.24 -7.17 -9.74
C LEU A 39 2.78 -7.19 -9.78
N SER A 40 3.40 -8.36 -9.83
CA SER A 40 4.85 -8.50 -9.89
C SER A 40 5.43 -7.90 -11.19
N ASP A 41 4.75 -8.07 -12.32
CA ASP A 41 5.18 -7.51 -13.61
C ASP A 41 5.07 -5.99 -13.65
N ARG A 42 4.01 -5.43 -13.06
CA ARG A 42 3.80 -3.97 -12.97
C ARG A 42 4.73 -3.32 -11.97
N LEU A 43 4.98 -3.99 -10.85
CA LEU A 43 5.83 -3.53 -9.77
C LEU A 43 7.26 -4.07 -9.98
N LYS A 44 7.92 -3.66 -11.07
CA LYS A 44 9.30 -4.09 -11.45
C LYS A 44 10.30 -4.14 -10.27
N VAL A 45 11.22 -5.12 -10.32
CA VAL A 45 12.52 -5.39 -9.64
C VAL A 45 12.83 -4.77 -8.25
N GLN A 46 12.50 -3.51 -7.99
CA GLN A 46 12.74 -2.81 -6.72
C GLN A 46 11.55 -2.85 -5.76
N ASN A 47 10.37 -3.25 -6.23
CA ASN A 47 9.19 -3.31 -5.40
C ASN A 47 9.03 -4.71 -4.80
N MET A 48 8.64 -4.75 -3.52
CA MET A 48 8.43 -6.00 -2.80
C MET A 48 6.95 -6.18 -2.48
N VAL A 49 6.40 -7.33 -2.85
CA VAL A 49 5.00 -7.68 -2.57
C VAL A 49 4.97 -8.74 -1.47
N PHE A 50 4.16 -8.49 -0.44
CA PHE A 50 3.99 -9.38 0.70
C PHE A 50 2.51 -9.67 0.93
N GLU A 51 2.20 -10.87 1.38
CA GLU A 51 0.86 -11.16 1.88
C GLU A 51 0.66 -10.52 3.27
N GLY A 52 -0.39 -9.71 3.38
CA GLY A 52 -0.89 -9.17 4.64
C GLY A 52 -2.01 -10.03 5.23
N LYS A 53 -2.63 -9.54 6.30
CA LYS A 53 -3.82 -10.15 6.92
C LYS A 53 -5.10 -9.70 6.20
N ASN A 54 -6.24 -10.35 6.47
CA ASN A 54 -7.56 -9.88 6.01
C ASN A 54 -7.63 -9.59 4.50
N ASP A 55 -7.12 -10.52 3.68
CA ASP A 55 -7.13 -10.42 2.21
C ASP A 55 -6.39 -9.20 1.66
N THR A 56 -5.40 -8.71 2.42
CA THR A 56 -4.52 -7.62 1.97
C THR A 56 -3.22 -8.13 1.35
N LEU A 57 -2.71 -7.34 0.42
CA LEU A 57 -1.35 -7.34 -0.09
C LEU A 57 -0.65 -6.07 0.37
N ILE A 58 0.59 -6.21 0.81
CA ILE A 58 1.45 -5.10 1.23
C ILE A 58 2.52 -4.93 0.16
N ILE A 59 2.59 -3.75 -0.44
CA ILE A 59 3.53 -3.43 -1.50
C ILE A 59 4.46 -2.34 -0.99
N LEU A 60 5.77 -2.62 -1.01
CA LEU A 60 6.80 -1.61 -0.79
C LEU A 60 7.27 -1.09 -2.14
N LYS A 61 7.16 0.22 -2.35
CA LYS A 61 7.63 0.90 -3.56
C LYS A 61 8.74 1.87 -3.21
N GLN A 62 9.90 1.74 -3.85
CA GLN A 62 10.99 2.71 -3.75
C GLN A 62 10.71 3.95 -4.61
N ASP A 63 11.30 5.09 -4.21
CA ASP A 63 11.35 6.36 -4.96
C ASP A 63 9.97 6.86 -5.41
N THR A 64 9.30 7.61 -4.52
CA THR A 64 7.87 7.86 -4.71
C THR A 64 7.42 9.27 -4.39
N ASN A 65 6.89 9.93 -5.42
CA ASN A 65 5.94 11.04 -5.27
C ASN A 65 4.55 10.48 -4.89
N LEU A 66 3.86 11.13 -3.97
CA LEU A 66 2.53 10.70 -3.52
C LEU A 66 1.49 10.71 -4.65
N ASP A 67 1.50 11.73 -5.52
CA ASP A 67 0.52 11.84 -6.61
C ASP A 67 0.74 10.75 -7.67
N GLU A 68 1.99 10.38 -7.90
CA GLU A 68 2.34 9.24 -8.76
C GLU A 68 1.89 7.91 -8.16
N ASN A 69 2.00 7.75 -6.83
CA ASN A 69 1.53 6.56 -6.13
C ASN A 69 0.00 6.41 -6.20
N LEU A 70 -0.73 7.51 -6.01
CA LEU A 70 -2.19 7.53 -6.15
C LEU A 70 -2.61 7.10 -7.56
N THR A 71 -1.99 7.72 -8.57
CA THR A 71 -2.26 7.39 -9.99
C THR A 71 -1.91 5.93 -10.31
N LEU A 72 -0.78 5.43 -9.79
CA LEU A 72 -0.37 4.05 -9.96
C LEU A 72 -1.37 3.07 -9.34
N ALA A 73 -1.85 3.35 -8.13
CA ALA A 73 -2.83 2.51 -7.45
C ALA A 73 -4.15 2.45 -8.24
N GLU A 74 -4.67 3.59 -8.68
CA GLU A 74 -5.91 3.65 -9.47
C GLU A 74 -5.78 2.86 -10.78
N ASN A 75 -4.67 3.05 -11.51
CA ASN A 75 -4.41 2.32 -12.74
C ASN A 75 -4.29 0.80 -12.50
N THR A 76 -3.64 0.41 -11.40
CA THR A 76 -3.49 -0.99 -11.01
C THR A 76 -4.85 -1.62 -10.70
N ILE A 77 -5.71 -0.92 -9.94
CA ILE A 77 -7.07 -1.39 -9.64
C ILE A 77 -7.89 -1.57 -10.92
N ASN A 78 -7.89 -0.56 -11.80
CA ASN A 78 -8.62 -0.62 -13.06
C ASN A 78 -8.13 -1.79 -13.94
N GLU A 79 -6.83 -2.07 -13.96
CA GLU A 79 -6.28 -3.19 -14.70
C GLU A 79 -6.69 -4.54 -14.12
N ILE A 80 -6.69 -4.68 -12.79
CA ILE A 80 -7.14 -5.90 -12.12
C ILE A 80 -8.63 -6.14 -12.43
N GLU A 81 -9.48 -5.13 -12.29
CA GLU A 81 -10.92 -5.23 -12.59
C GLU A 81 -11.17 -5.65 -14.05
N ASN A 82 -10.39 -5.13 -14.99
CA ASN A 82 -10.49 -5.49 -16.41
C ASN A 82 -9.94 -6.90 -16.72
N THR A 83 -8.94 -7.36 -15.96
CA THR A 83 -8.33 -8.67 -16.13
C THR A 83 -9.20 -9.79 -15.56
N PHE A 84 -9.95 -9.49 -14.49
CA PHE A 84 -10.81 -10.45 -13.80
C PHE A 84 -12.29 -9.99 -13.76
N PRO A 85 -12.93 -9.78 -14.94
CA PRO A 85 -14.29 -9.22 -15.00
C PRO A 85 -15.35 -10.16 -14.42
N GLU A 86 -15.12 -11.47 -14.45
CA GLU A 86 -16.06 -12.48 -13.94
C GLU A 86 -16.07 -12.53 -12.39
N THR A 87 -14.92 -12.29 -11.75
CA THR A 87 -14.83 -12.27 -10.28
C THR A 87 -15.33 -10.97 -9.69
N LYS A 88 -15.40 -9.89 -10.48
CA LYS A 88 -15.82 -8.54 -10.07
C LYS A 88 -15.16 -8.13 -8.74
N PRO A 89 -13.82 -8.10 -8.69
CA PRO A 89 -13.13 -7.87 -7.44
C PRO A 89 -13.46 -6.49 -6.89
N VAL A 90 -13.65 -6.40 -5.58
CA VAL A 90 -13.76 -5.12 -4.88
C VAL A 90 -12.40 -4.83 -4.27
N ILE A 91 -11.81 -3.69 -4.63
CA ILE A 91 -10.42 -3.37 -4.29
C ILE A 91 -10.36 -1.99 -3.63
N TYR A 92 -9.72 -1.95 -2.46
CA TYR A 92 -9.43 -0.74 -1.72
C TYR A 92 -7.93 -0.66 -1.44
N THR A 93 -7.34 0.52 -1.49
CA THR A 93 -5.91 0.71 -1.25
C THR A 93 -5.66 1.90 -0.33
N GLY A 94 -4.97 1.64 0.78
CA GLY A 94 -4.38 2.65 1.64
C GLY A 94 -2.90 2.88 1.31
N ILE A 95 -2.46 4.13 1.25
CA ILE A 95 -1.06 4.48 0.92
C ILE A 95 -0.45 5.33 2.04
N SER A 96 0.79 5.05 2.44
CA SER A 96 1.59 5.98 3.23
C SER A 96 2.99 6.12 2.65
N ASN A 97 3.51 7.35 2.64
CA ASN A 97 4.84 7.68 2.15
C ASN A 97 5.74 8.18 3.29
N ARG A 98 7.01 7.81 3.24
CA ARG A 98 8.03 8.37 4.14
C ARG A 98 8.26 9.86 3.90
N ASN A 99 8.32 10.32 2.64
CA ASN A 99 8.46 11.73 2.23
C ASN A 99 9.36 12.57 3.16
N CYS A 100 10.63 12.21 3.30
CA CYS A 100 11.60 12.87 4.18
C CYS A 100 11.27 12.92 5.70
N ARG A 101 10.19 12.28 6.16
CA ARG A 101 9.82 12.22 7.59
C ARG A 101 10.72 11.21 8.32
N ILE A 102 11.13 11.54 9.55
CA ILE A 102 11.78 10.60 10.46
C ILE A 102 10.69 9.74 11.10
N VAL A 103 10.26 8.72 10.39
CA VAL A 103 9.18 7.81 10.81
C VAL A 103 9.62 6.36 10.67
N THR A 104 9.16 5.45 11.52
CA THR A 104 9.52 4.03 11.40
C THR A 104 8.74 3.37 10.27
N GLY A 105 9.26 2.25 9.75
CA GLY A 105 8.55 1.45 8.76
C GLY A 105 7.21 0.92 9.29
N GLU A 106 7.17 0.52 10.56
CA GLU A 106 5.94 0.07 11.23
C GLU A 106 4.90 1.17 11.32
N ARG A 107 5.33 2.42 11.56
CA ARG A 107 4.43 3.56 11.60
C ARG A 107 3.89 3.89 10.21
N LEU A 108 4.70 3.79 9.16
CA LEU A 108 4.22 3.91 7.78
C LEU A 108 3.18 2.83 7.44
N LEU A 109 3.41 1.59 7.89
CA LEU A 109 2.47 0.49 7.66
C LEU A 109 1.14 0.78 8.37
N PHE A 110 1.19 1.18 9.63
CA PHE A 110 0.01 1.56 10.40
C PHE A 110 -0.75 2.73 9.74
N GLU A 111 -0.06 3.74 9.23
CA GLU A 111 -0.65 4.86 8.51
C GLU A 111 -1.35 4.41 7.21
N ALA A 112 -0.74 3.48 6.48
CA ALA A 112 -1.34 2.91 5.28
C ALA A 112 -2.54 2.00 5.60
N GLU A 113 -2.50 1.23 6.70
CA GLU A 113 -3.65 0.44 7.19
C GLU A 113 -4.83 1.34 7.61
N ALA A 114 -4.56 2.46 8.29
CA ALA A 114 -5.60 3.43 8.64
C ALA A 114 -6.20 4.13 7.41
N ALA A 115 -5.36 4.44 6.41
CA ALA A 115 -5.84 4.96 5.13
C ALA A 115 -6.71 3.95 4.37
N LEU A 116 -6.37 2.66 4.43
CA LEU A 116 -7.19 1.59 3.86
C LEU A 116 -8.55 1.51 4.55
N GLU A 117 -8.59 1.51 5.88
CA GLU A 117 -9.84 1.49 6.65
C GLU A 117 -10.74 2.66 6.24
N HIS A 118 -10.17 3.86 6.09
CA HIS A 118 -10.93 5.02 5.63
C HIS A 118 -11.43 4.89 4.19
N ALA A 119 -10.63 4.28 3.30
CA ALA A 119 -11.04 3.98 1.93
C ALA A 119 -12.25 3.03 1.90
N GLU A 120 -12.26 2.01 2.77
CA GLU A 120 -13.39 1.09 2.91
C GLU A 120 -14.64 1.82 3.43
N GLU A 121 -14.51 2.65 4.46
CA GLU A 121 -15.64 3.39 5.06
C GLU A 121 -16.24 4.43 4.11
N ALA A 122 -15.40 5.13 3.34
CA ALA A 122 -15.82 6.16 2.39
C ALA A 122 -16.24 5.58 1.02
N GLU A 123 -16.07 4.27 0.82
CA GLU A 123 -16.22 3.58 -0.46
C GLU A 123 -15.33 4.19 -1.57
N GLU A 124 -14.17 4.74 -1.22
CA GLU A 124 -13.18 5.28 -2.14
C GLU A 124 -12.09 4.24 -2.43
N LYS A 125 -11.81 4.00 -3.72
CA LYS A 125 -10.84 2.96 -4.14
C LYS A 125 -9.43 3.16 -3.59
N VAL A 126 -8.97 4.41 -3.48
CA VAL A 126 -7.61 4.74 -3.06
C VAL A 126 -7.63 5.94 -2.13
N ILE A 127 -7.08 5.77 -0.93
CA ILE A 127 -6.83 6.88 0.00
C ILE A 127 -5.37 6.87 0.42
N ALA A 128 -4.78 8.05 0.48
CA ALA A 128 -3.44 8.24 1.01
C ALA A 128 -3.48 8.91 2.39
N PHE A 129 -2.68 8.38 3.31
CA PHE A 129 -2.40 9.03 4.58
C PHE A 129 -1.58 10.30 4.34
N ARG A 130 -2.21 11.46 4.56
CA ARG A 130 -1.55 12.76 4.54
C ARG A 130 -1.20 13.15 5.96
N ALA A 131 0.07 13.01 6.33
CA ALA A 131 0.55 13.50 7.60
C ALA A 131 0.34 15.03 7.67
N ASN A 132 -0.25 15.50 8.76
CA ASN A 132 -0.36 16.93 9.02
C ASN A 132 1.03 17.46 9.42
N THR A 133 1.70 18.13 8.48
CA THR A 133 3.08 18.60 8.62
C THR A 133 3.26 19.60 9.78
N GLU A 134 2.22 20.36 10.13
CA GLU A 134 2.25 21.30 11.27
C GLU A 134 2.33 20.57 12.61
N GLN A 135 1.47 19.57 12.84
CA GLN A 135 1.46 18.83 14.12
C GLN A 135 2.76 18.03 14.36
N TYR A 136 3.40 17.56 13.30
CA TYR A 136 4.67 16.83 13.39
C TYR A 136 5.86 17.75 13.72
N ASN A 137 5.93 18.93 13.11
CA ASN A 137 6.95 19.93 13.43
C ASN A 137 6.82 20.43 14.88
N ASP A 138 5.59 20.61 15.36
CA ASP A 138 5.32 21.00 16.76
C ASP A 138 5.75 19.92 17.75
N PHE A 139 5.52 18.63 17.44
CA PHE A 139 5.97 17.52 18.28
C PHE A 139 7.51 17.42 18.37
N MET A 140 8.20 17.61 17.24
CA MET A 140 9.67 17.57 17.21
C MET A 140 10.31 18.80 17.87
N ASN A 141 9.68 19.97 17.79
CA ASN A 141 10.14 21.19 18.44
C ASN A 141 9.92 21.19 19.97
N GLN A 142 9.00 20.37 20.49
CA GLN A 142 8.78 20.22 21.93
C GLN A 142 9.76 19.25 22.62
N GLN A 143 10.57 18.50 21.84
CA GLN A 143 11.62 17.63 22.38
C GLN A 143 13.04 18.22 22.30
N ASN A 144 13.16 19.51 21.96
CA ASN A 144 14.41 20.27 22.01
C ASN A 144 14.42 21.28 23.17
#